data_AF-A0A1I4IUU1-F1
#
_entry.id   AF-A0A1I4IUU1-F1
#
_cell.length_a   1.000
_cell.length_b   1.000
_cell.length_c   1.000
_cell.angle_alpha   90.00
_cell.angle_beta   90.00
_cell.angle_gamma   90.00
#
_symmetry.space_group_name_H-M   'P 1'
#
loop_
_entity.id
_entity.type
_entity.pdbx_description
1 polymer ?
#
loop_
_entity_poly.entity_id
_entity_poly.type
_entity_poly.pdbx_seq_one_letter_code
_entity_poly.pdbx_strand_id
1 'polypeptide(L)'
;MHTPRPRLSTAAALLACCALLLGAAPAQAAQVLRNLVAIEGVRDNPLVGYGLVVGLNGSGDSTQVKFASQSVINMLKQFGVKVPDGTDAKSKNVATVMVSAIFPPGYRRGQNIDVTVSSLGDAKSLRGGALLLTPLRAADNEVYALAQGNVVVGGLAAAGRSGSSVTVNTPTSGRIPSGAAIEREIGTDFATRPTIRLSLRHPHFQTATNIVDSINKRFGQIATTSDATSIDVVAPDNPTQRVAFMAKLESLSIDVGDDSPKVVFNSRTGTVVIAEGLRVRAAAVTHGSLKVVISESSKVSQPAPFSQGQTTTTPQSNVSVDQGSGQMFKWPAGAKLQTIIDTVNSLGASPDDIMAILQALDQAGAIEGELIVI
;
A
#
# COMPACT_ATOMS: atom_id res chain seq x y z
N MET A 1 27.20 -73.60 7.94
CA MET A 1 27.92 -72.33 8.18
C MET A 1 27.02 -71.18 7.73
N HIS A 2 26.33 -70.53 8.67
CA HIS A 2 25.49 -69.35 8.41
C HIS A 2 26.18 -68.13 9.04
N THR A 3 26.67 -67.22 8.22
CA THR A 3 27.19 -65.92 8.65
C THR A 3 26.10 -64.86 8.53
N PRO A 4 25.81 -64.04 9.56
CA PRO A 4 24.81 -62.99 9.46
C PRO A 4 25.40 -61.75 8.76
N ARG A 5 24.60 -61.10 7.90
CA ARG A 5 24.94 -59.80 7.27
C ARG A 5 24.73 -58.66 8.28
N PRO A 6 25.57 -57.60 8.27
CA PRO A 6 25.50 -56.54 9.26
C PRO A 6 24.35 -55.56 8.99
N ARG A 7 23.56 -55.26 10.03
CA ARG A 7 22.43 -54.31 10.04
C ARG A 7 22.91 -52.86 10.22
N LEU A 8 23.76 -52.35 9.32
CA LEU A 8 24.41 -51.04 9.48
C LEU A 8 23.78 -49.89 8.66
N SER A 9 22.69 -50.10 7.91
CA SER A 9 22.16 -49.09 6.97
C SER A 9 21.12 -48.12 7.55
N THR A 10 20.42 -48.47 8.64
CA THR A 10 19.29 -47.65 9.13
C THR A 10 19.73 -46.49 10.02
N ALA A 11 20.75 -46.68 10.86
CA ALA A 11 21.26 -45.63 11.75
C ALA A 11 21.96 -44.50 10.99
N ALA A 12 22.74 -44.86 9.95
CA ALA A 12 23.42 -43.87 9.10
C ALA A 12 22.42 -43.03 8.28
N ALA A 13 21.33 -43.63 7.81
CA ALA A 13 20.26 -42.91 7.09
C ALA A 13 19.50 -41.93 8.00
N LEU A 14 19.25 -42.29 9.26
CA LEU A 14 18.62 -41.41 10.25
C LEU A 14 19.51 -40.22 10.65
N LEU A 15 20.81 -40.44 10.82
CA LEU A 15 21.78 -39.37 11.09
C LEU A 15 21.93 -38.39 9.92
N ALA A 16 21.92 -38.89 8.67
CA ALA A 16 21.93 -38.04 7.49
C ALA A 16 20.64 -37.22 7.35
N CYS A 17 19.47 -37.80 7.68
CA CYS A 17 18.19 -37.08 7.67
C CYS A 17 18.10 -36.01 8.76
N CYS A 18 18.62 -36.27 9.97
CA CYS A 18 18.70 -35.25 11.02
C CYS A 18 19.65 -34.11 10.64
N ALA A 19 20.79 -34.39 10.01
CA ALA A 19 21.72 -33.35 9.57
C ALA A 19 21.12 -32.42 8.49
N LEU A 20 20.22 -32.94 7.63
CA LEU A 20 19.49 -32.16 6.63
C LEU A 20 18.38 -31.29 7.24
N LEU A 21 17.82 -31.66 8.39
CA LEU A 21 16.77 -30.89 9.08
C LEU A 21 17.34 -29.76 9.97
N LEU A 22 18.60 -29.85 10.39
CA LEU A 22 19.28 -28.87 11.24
C LEU A 22 19.82 -27.64 10.47
N GLY A 23 19.76 -27.63 9.14
CA GLY A 23 20.29 -26.55 8.29
C GLY A 23 19.25 -25.57 7.73
N ALA A 24 17.96 -25.74 8.02
CA ALA A 24 16.93 -24.83 7.55
C ALA A 24 16.88 -23.57 8.45
N ALA A 25 17.83 -22.66 8.25
CA ALA A 25 17.71 -21.30 8.78
C ALA A 25 16.41 -20.66 8.24
N PRO A 26 15.70 -19.84 9.04
CA PRO A 26 14.57 -19.08 8.54
C PRO A 26 15.05 -18.26 7.35
N ALA A 27 14.46 -18.49 6.17
CA ALA A 27 14.73 -17.68 5.00
C ALA A 27 14.17 -16.28 5.28
N GLN A 28 15.02 -15.35 5.71
CA GLN A 28 14.69 -13.93 5.68
C GLN A 28 14.29 -13.60 4.23
N ALA A 29 13.11 -12.99 4.09
CA ALA A 29 12.46 -12.80 2.82
C ALA A 29 13.24 -11.76 2.02
N ALA A 30 14.23 -12.22 1.24
CA ALA A 30 14.99 -11.35 0.39
C ALA A 30 14.06 -10.68 -0.63
N GLN A 31 14.10 -9.35 -0.68
CA GLN A 31 13.29 -8.56 -1.59
C GLN A 31 14.15 -7.95 -2.69
N VAL A 32 13.54 -7.74 -3.86
CA VAL A 32 14.21 -7.10 -4.98
C VAL A 32 14.32 -5.60 -4.70
N LEU A 33 15.50 -5.01 -4.91
CA LEU A 33 15.79 -3.61 -4.59
C LEU A 33 14.75 -2.64 -5.18
N ARG A 34 14.28 -2.88 -6.42
CA ARG A 34 13.24 -2.06 -7.07
C ARG A 34 11.93 -1.91 -6.28
N ASN A 35 11.61 -2.89 -5.42
CA ASN A 35 10.41 -2.87 -4.60
C ASN A 35 10.63 -2.07 -3.29
N LEU A 36 11.88 -1.93 -2.86
CA LEU A 36 12.26 -1.27 -1.61
C LEU A 36 12.52 0.22 -1.79
N VAL A 37 13.01 0.63 -2.96
CA VAL A 37 13.44 2.01 -3.22
C VAL A 37 12.68 2.68 -4.37
N ALA A 38 12.67 4.00 -4.35
CA ALA A 38 12.35 4.87 -5.46
C ALA A 38 13.61 5.63 -5.88
N ILE A 39 13.72 5.99 -7.16
CA ILE A 39 14.86 6.76 -7.67
C ILE A 39 14.50 8.25 -7.55
N GLU A 40 15.33 9.03 -6.87
CA GLU A 40 15.10 10.46 -6.74
C GLU A 40 15.15 11.14 -8.11
N GLY A 41 14.20 12.06 -8.37
CA GLY A 41 14.05 12.73 -9.66
C GLY A 41 13.29 11.91 -10.73
N VAL A 42 13.05 10.62 -10.51
CA VAL A 42 12.23 9.76 -11.39
C VAL A 42 10.87 9.56 -10.73
N ARG A 43 9.96 10.49 -10.96
CA ARG A 43 8.62 10.48 -10.37
C ARG A 43 7.52 10.74 -11.39
N ASP A 44 6.33 10.27 -11.04
CA ASP A 44 5.10 10.65 -11.70
C ASP A 44 4.80 12.14 -11.45
N ASN A 45 4.34 12.84 -12.48
CA ASN A 45 3.96 14.25 -12.38
C ASN A 45 2.47 14.41 -12.72
N PRO A 46 1.64 14.90 -11.79
CA PRO A 46 0.23 15.09 -12.05
C PRO A 46 0.02 16.22 -13.05
N LEU A 47 -0.88 16.00 -14.01
CA LEU A 47 -1.35 17.01 -14.94
C LEU A 47 -2.83 17.28 -14.73
N VAL A 48 -3.22 18.53 -14.91
CA VAL A 48 -4.61 18.98 -14.82
C VAL A 48 -4.96 19.88 -15.99
N GLY A 49 -6.19 19.79 -16.46
CA GLY A 49 -6.71 20.65 -17.53
C GLY A 49 -8.19 20.91 -17.36
N TYR A 50 -8.63 22.02 -17.94
CA TYR A 50 -10.03 22.42 -17.98
C TYR A 50 -10.53 22.27 -19.41
N GLY A 51 -11.57 21.46 -19.60
CA GLY A 51 -12.05 21.06 -20.92
C GLY A 51 -13.56 21.09 -21.06
N LEU A 52 -14.01 20.79 -22.28
CA LEU A 52 -15.42 20.66 -22.63
C LEU A 52 -15.66 19.26 -23.21
N VAL A 53 -16.67 18.57 -22.69
CA VAL A 53 -17.20 17.34 -23.30
C VAL A 53 -18.46 17.69 -24.06
N VAL A 54 -18.53 17.33 -25.34
CA VAL A 54 -19.64 17.61 -26.24
C VAL A 54 -20.31 16.32 -26.72
N GLY A 55 -21.47 16.43 -27.36
CA GLY A 55 -22.19 15.26 -27.89
C GLY A 55 -23.01 14.51 -26.84
N LEU A 56 -23.23 15.12 -25.67
CA LEU A 56 -24.07 14.56 -24.62
C LEU A 56 -25.54 14.63 -25.04
N ASN A 57 -26.32 13.59 -24.73
CA ASN A 57 -27.74 13.50 -25.11
C ASN A 57 -28.63 14.17 -24.04
N GLY A 58 -28.53 15.49 -23.89
CA GLY A 58 -29.29 16.24 -22.88
C GLY A 58 -28.84 16.02 -21.42
N SER A 59 -27.69 15.37 -21.22
CA SER A 59 -27.12 15.04 -19.90
C SER A 59 -25.96 15.95 -19.47
N GLY A 60 -25.62 16.96 -20.26
CA GLY A 60 -24.62 17.97 -19.94
C GLY A 60 -25.10 18.99 -18.90
N ASP A 61 -24.32 20.06 -18.73
CA ASP A 61 -24.56 21.08 -17.71
C ASP A 61 -25.88 21.81 -17.95
N SER A 62 -26.53 22.19 -16.85
CA SER A 62 -27.72 23.02 -16.89
C SER A 62 -27.36 24.48 -17.17
N THR A 63 -28.37 25.25 -17.58
CA THR A 63 -28.22 26.68 -17.85
C THR A 63 -27.97 27.51 -16.59
N GLN A 64 -28.08 26.90 -15.39
CA GLN A 64 -27.77 27.57 -14.12
C GLN A 64 -26.25 27.66 -13.90
N VAL A 65 -25.48 26.78 -14.56
CA VAL A 65 -24.03 26.74 -14.48
C VAL A 65 -23.43 27.80 -15.41
N LYS A 66 -23.33 29.04 -14.93
CA LYS A 66 -22.88 30.20 -15.74
C LYS A 66 -21.51 30.02 -16.38
N PHE A 67 -20.58 29.33 -15.72
CA PHE A 67 -19.23 29.10 -16.25
C PHE A 67 -19.21 28.15 -17.45
N ALA A 68 -20.17 27.22 -17.54
CA ALA A 68 -20.29 26.30 -18.66
C ALA A 68 -20.67 27.04 -19.95
N SER A 69 -21.71 27.88 -19.87
CA SER A 69 -22.12 28.77 -20.97
C SER A 69 -20.96 29.67 -21.43
N GLN A 70 -20.24 30.28 -20.48
CA GLN A 70 -19.10 31.14 -20.80
C GLN A 70 -17.97 30.38 -21.50
N SER A 71 -17.73 29.13 -21.12
CA SER A 71 -16.66 28.31 -21.70
C SER A 71 -16.94 27.94 -23.15
N VAL A 72 -18.20 27.61 -23.46
CA VAL A 72 -18.65 27.39 -24.84
C VAL A 72 -18.50 28.67 -25.66
N ILE A 73 -18.89 29.83 -25.11
CA ILE A 73 -18.74 31.12 -25.80
C ILE A 73 -17.27 31.44 -26.08
N ASN A 74 -16.39 31.24 -25.09
CA ASN A 74 -14.94 31.47 -25.26
C ASN A 74 -14.35 30.55 -26.33
N MET A 75 -14.73 29.27 -26.34
CA MET A 75 -14.32 28.33 -27.36
C MET A 75 -14.79 28.79 -28.75
N LEU A 76 -16.07 29.15 -28.92
CA LEU A 76 -16.60 29.64 -30.19
C LEU A 76 -15.85 30.91 -30.67
N LYS A 77 -15.57 31.84 -29.76
CA LYS A 77 -14.77 33.04 -30.04
C LYS A 77 -13.35 32.69 -30.49
N GLN A 78 -12.72 31.67 -29.89
CA GLN A 78 -11.39 31.19 -30.29
C GLN A 78 -11.37 30.62 -31.72
N PHE A 79 -12.50 30.08 -32.20
CA PHE A 79 -12.68 29.65 -33.60
C PHE A 79 -13.19 30.76 -34.54
N GLY A 80 -13.20 32.02 -34.10
CA GLY A 80 -13.58 33.16 -34.93
C GLY A 80 -15.09 33.39 -35.07
N VAL A 81 -15.91 32.66 -34.32
CA VAL A 81 -17.36 32.87 -34.31
C VAL A 81 -17.69 34.15 -33.53
N LYS A 82 -18.39 35.08 -34.18
CA LYS A 82 -18.88 36.30 -33.54
C LYS A 82 -20.11 35.97 -32.69
N VAL A 83 -19.94 35.97 -31.38
CA VAL A 83 -21.02 35.78 -30.41
C VAL A 83 -21.36 37.14 -29.78
N PRO A 84 -22.61 37.64 -29.89
CA PRO A 84 -23.03 38.89 -29.25
C PRO A 84 -22.87 38.83 -27.73
N ASP A 85 -22.53 39.96 -27.12
CA ASP A 85 -22.36 40.03 -25.67
C ASP A 85 -23.70 39.82 -24.95
N GLY A 86 -23.67 39.06 -23.84
CA GLY A 86 -24.88 38.66 -23.11
C GLY A 86 -25.62 37.44 -23.69
N THR A 87 -25.10 36.80 -24.73
CA THR A 87 -25.67 35.55 -25.25
C THR A 87 -25.47 34.41 -24.24
N ASP A 88 -26.55 33.80 -23.76
CA ASP A 88 -26.47 32.56 -22.98
C ASP A 88 -26.38 31.34 -23.91
N ALA A 89 -25.23 30.66 -23.92
CA ALA A 89 -25.07 29.37 -24.60
C ALA A 89 -25.78 28.24 -23.81
N LYS A 90 -27.11 28.18 -23.91
CA LYS A 90 -27.92 27.15 -23.26
C LYS A 90 -27.77 25.81 -23.97
N SER A 91 -26.95 24.90 -23.44
CA SER A 91 -26.80 23.57 -24.01
C SER A 91 -26.66 22.49 -22.94
N LYS A 92 -27.65 21.60 -22.87
CA LYS A 92 -27.55 20.33 -22.13
C LYS A 92 -26.77 19.26 -22.89
N ASN A 93 -26.13 19.63 -24.01
CA ASN A 93 -25.33 18.71 -24.82
C ASN A 93 -23.82 18.93 -24.62
N VAL A 94 -23.45 19.83 -23.72
CA VAL A 94 -22.08 20.15 -23.36
C VAL A 94 -21.94 20.09 -21.85
N ALA A 95 -20.83 19.53 -21.37
CA ALA A 95 -20.44 19.56 -19.97
C ALA A 95 -19.05 20.16 -19.83
N THR A 96 -18.89 21.00 -18.81
CA THR A 96 -17.60 21.48 -18.35
C THR A 96 -16.94 20.39 -17.52
N VAL A 97 -15.68 20.10 -17.82
CA VAL A 97 -14.98 18.99 -17.17
C VAL A 97 -13.61 19.41 -16.65
N MET A 98 -13.23 18.81 -15.54
CA MET A 98 -11.84 18.74 -15.11
C MET A 98 -11.23 17.47 -15.70
N VAL A 99 -10.05 17.62 -16.26
CA VAL A 99 -9.29 16.57 -16.91
C VAL A 99 -8.02 16.35 -16.11
N SER A 100 -7.78 15.13 -15.64
CA SER A 100 -6.59 14.77 -14.89
C SER A 100 -5.84 13.63 -15.58
N ALA A 101 -4.52 13.70 -15.55
CA ALA A 101 -3.66 12.65 -16.06
C ALA A 101 -2.40 12.54 -15.19
N ILE A 102 -1.73 11.39 -15.27
CA ILE A 102 -0.43 11.18 -14.65
C ILE A 102 0.59 11.13 -15.78
N PHE A 103 1.57 12.03 -15.77
CA PHE A 103 2.72 11.99 -16.66
C PHE A 103 3.77 11.04 -16.04
N PRO A 104 4.00 9.84 -16.60
CA PRO A 104 4.98 8.91 -16.05
C PRO A 104 6.41 9.33 -16.41
N PRO A 105 7.40 9.08 -15.54
CA PRO A 105 8.77 9.50 -15.79
C PRO A 105 9.36 8.80 -17.02
N GLY A 106 10.18 9.52 -17.77
CA GLY A 106 10.86 9.00 -18.96
C GLY A 106 10.00 8.90 -20.22
N TYR A 107 8.72 9.30 -20.15
CA TYR A 107 7.89 9.43 -21.34
C TYR A 107 8.37 10.58 -22.23
N ARG A 108 8.28 10.38 -23.55
CA ARG A 108 8.76 11.30 -24.58
C ARG A 108 7.62 11.90 -25.39
N ARG A 109 7.95 12.97 -26.13
CA ARG A 109 7.01 13.60 -27.07
C ARG A 109 6.40 12.56 -28.02
N GLY A 110 5.09 12.64 -28.21
CA GLY A 110 4.33 11.76 -29.09
C GLY A 110 3.84 10.46 -28.44
N GLN A 111 4.27 10.14 -27.21
CA GLN A 111 3.68 9.04 -26.45
C GLN A 111 2.34 9.45 -25.85
N ASN A 112 1.46 8.45 -25.70
CA ASN A 112 0.12 8.65 -25.17
C ASN A 112 0.03 8.24 -23.70
N ILE A 113 -0.79 8.95 -22.94
CA ILE A 113 -1.13 8.65 -21.55
C ILE A 113 -2.64 8.59 -21.37
N ASP A 114 -3.07 7.83 -20.38
CA ASP A 114 -4.47 7.74 -19.97
C ASP A 114 -4.92 9.02 -19.28
N VAL A 115 -6.18 9.37 -19.51
CA VAL A 115 -6.80 10.59 -18.97
C VAL A 115 -8.10 10.25 -18.26
N THR A 116 -8.31 10.84 -17.10
CA THR A 116 -9.58 10.80 -16.39
C THR A 116 -10.31 12.12 -16.57
N VAL A 117 -11.59 12.05 -16.88
CA VAL A 117 -12.46 13.21 -17.11
C VAL A 117 -13.58 13.18 -16.10
N SER A 118 -13.77 14.28 -15.39
CA SER A 118 -14.80 14.42 -14.36
C SER A 118 -15.60 15.69 -14.58
N SER A 119 -16.92 15.61 -14.46
CA SER A 119 -17.79 16.79 -14.52
C SER A 119 -17.40 17.81 -13.45
N LEU A 120 -17.25 19.08 -13.85
CA LEU A 120 -17.06 20.21 -12.94
C LEU A 120 -18.41 20.86 -12.58
N GLY A 121 -19.36 20.84 -13.52
CA GLY A 121 -20.71 21.36 -13.35
C GLY A 121 -21.70 20.32 -12.83
N ASP A 122 -22.97 20.50 -13.19
CA ASP A 122 -24.10 19.67 -12.75
C ASP A 122 -24.57 18.68 -13.83
N ALA A 123 -23.71 18.35 -14.79
CA ALA A 123 -23.98 17.32 -15.79
C ALA A 123 -24.43 16.00 -15.13
N LYS A 124 -25.50 15.42 -15.68
CA LYS A 124 -26.09 14.15 -15.20
C LYS A 124 -25.27 12.93 -15.62
N SER A 125 -24.63 13.00 -16.79
CA SER A 125 -23.75 11.94 -17.28
C SER A 125 -22.82 12.44 -18.38
N LEU A 126 -21.59 11.93 -18.39
CA LEU A 126 -20.62 12.11 -19.48
C LEU A 126 -20.66 11.00 -20.54
N ARG A 127 -21.57 10.03 -20.41
CA ARG A 127 -21.66 8.89 -21.32
C ARG A 127 -21.94 9.36 -22.75
N GLY A 128 -21.17 8.83 -23.70
CA GLY A 128 -21.35 9.10 -25.13
C GLY A 128 -20.81 10.46 -25.56
N GLY A 129 -20.24 11.23 -24.63
CA GLY A 129 -19.58 12.48 -24.95
C GLY A 129 -18.16 12.30 -25.48
N ALA A 130 -17.68 13.32 -26.18
CA ALA A 130 -16.30 13.45 -26.64
C ALA A 130 -15.65 14.67 -25.98
N LEU A 131 -14.49 14.48 -25.36
CA LEU A 131 -13.64 15.54 -24.85
C LEU A 131 -13.00 16.29 -26.03
N LEU A 132 -13.22 17.59 -26.09
CA LEU A 132 -12.54 18.49 -27.01
C LEU A 132 -11.08 18.67 -26.62
N LEU A 133 -10.24 19.05 -27.59
CA LEU A 133 -8.82 19.29 -27.39
C LEU A 133 -8.56 20.18 -26.17
N THR A 134 -7.97 19.58 -25.14
CA THR A 134 -7.80 20.17 -23.81
C THR A 134 -6.32 20.13 -23.43
N PRO A 135 -5.66 21.28 -23.24
CA PRO A 135 -4.28 21.32 -22.77
C PRO A 135 -4.21 20.91 -21.30
N LEU A 136 -3.27 20.00 -20.99
CA LEU A 136 -2.98 19.54 -19.64
C LEU A 136 -1.70 20.21 -19.13
N ARG A 137 -1.81 20.82 -17.96
CA ARG A 137 -0.75 21.61 -17.31
C ARG A 137 -0.24 20.93 -16.05
N ALA A 138 1.04 21.11 -15.75
CA ALA A 138 1.61 20.72 -14.46
C ALA A 138 1.53 21.88 -13.46
N ALA A 139 2.14 21.71 -12.28
CA ALA A 139 2.15 22.72 -11.21
C ALA A 139 2.87 24.03 -11.58
N ASP A 140 3.75 24.00 -12.58
CA ASP A 140 4.41 25.17 -13.17
C ASP A 140 3.51 25.96 -14.13
N ASN A 141 2.25 25.54 -14.28
CA ASN A 141 1.24 26.12 -15.18
C ASN A 141 1.58 26.02 -16.67
N GLU A 142 2.52 25.18 -17.05
CA GLU A 142 2.91 25.00 -18.44
C GLU A 142 2.25 23.76 -19.06
N VAL A 143 2.05 23.75 -20.39
CA VAL A 143 1.37 22.64 -21.08
C VAL A 143 2.35 21.51 -21.39
N TYR A 144 2.05 20.31 -20.91
CA TYR A 144 2.87 19.11 -21.14
C TYR A 144 2.20 18.09 -22.05
N ALA A 145 0.88 18.04 -22.08
CA ALA A 145 0.14 17.10 -22.91
C ALA A 145 -1.15 17.73 -23.44
N LEU A 146 -1.66 17.18 -24.54
CA LEU A 146 -2.95 17.55 -25.14
C LEU A 146 -3.90 16.37 -25.06
N ALA A 147 -5.01 16.53 -24.34
CA ALA A 147 -6.03 15.51 -24.16
C ALA A 147 -7.20 15.69 -25.14
N GLN A 148 -7.70 14.61 -25.71
CA GLN A 148 -8.90 14.58 -26.54
C GLN A 148 -9.43 13.15 -26.68
N GLY A 149 -10.72 13.01 -27.03
CA GLY A 149 -11.28 11.72 -27.45
C GLY A 149 -12.58 11.35 -26.77
N ASN A 150 -13.07 10.15 -27.06
CA ASN A 150 -14.37 9.67 -26.58
C ASN A 150 -14.28 9.25 -25.12
N VAL A 151 -15.23 9.72 -24.30
CA VAL A 151 -15.26 9.43 -22.87
C VAL A 151 -15.92 8.08 -22.61
N VAL A 152 -15.18 7.16 -22.00
CA VAL A 152 -15.70 5.87 -21.56
C VAL A 152 -16.15 5.97 -20.11
N VAL A 153 -17.45 5.79 -19.86
CA VAL A 153 -18.07 5.89 -18.54
C VAL A 153 -18.55 4.52 -18.07
N GLY A 154 -18.04 4.05 -16.93
CA GLY A 154 -18.41 2.76 -16.33
C GLY A 154 -19.69 2.80 -15.46
N GLY A 155 -20.28 3.98 -15.23
CA GLY A 155 -21.47 4.14 -14.38
C GLY A 155 -22.77 4.40 -15.13
N LEU A 156 -23.85 3.74 -14.70
CA LEU A 156 -25.20 3.78 -15.29
C LEU A 156 -26.16 4.51 -14.36
N ALA A 157 -26.94 5.45 -14.92
CA ALA A 157 -28.07 6.05 -14.23
C ALA A 157 -29.31 5.86 -15.11
N ALA A 158 -30.38 5.32 -14.52
CA ALA A 158 -31.66 5.13 -15.18
C ALA A 158 -32.78 5.62 -14.25
N ALA A 159 -33.79 6.28 -14.81
CA ALA A 159 -34.96 6.76 -14.09
C ALA A 159 -36.24 6.23 -14.75
N GLY A 160 -37.13 5.66 -13.94
CA GLY A 160 -38.45 5.22 -14.34
C GLY A 160 -39.46 6.38 -14.33
N ARG A 161 -40.50 6.28 -15.15
CA ARG A 161 -41.60 7.26 -15.21
C ARG A 161 -42.42 7.34 -13.90
N SER A 162 -42.25 6.37 -13.01
CA SER A 162 -42.83 6.33 -11.66
C SER A 162 -42.02 7.12 -10.62
N GLY A 163 -40.88 7.72 -11.00
CA GLY A 163 -39.98 8.41 -10.08
C GLY A 163 -38.91 7.52 -9.43
N SER A 164 -38.91 6.21 -9.72
CA SER A 164 -37.82 5.32 -9.29
C SER A 164 -36.53 5.66 -10.05
N SER A 165 -35.38 5.65 -9.37
CA SER A 165 -34.08 5.82 -10.01
C SER A 165 -33.11 4.76 -9.53
N VAL A 166 -32.25 4.30 -10.44
CA VAL A 166 -31.16 3.36 -10.16
C VAL A 166 -29.89 3.99 -10.69
N THR A 167 -28.89 4.14 -9.81
CA THR A 167 -27.56 4.60 -10.18
C THR A 167 -26.55 3.54 -9.75
N VAL A 168 -25.74 3.08 -10.72
CA VAL A 168 -24.65 2.11 -10.54
C VAL A 168 -23.35 2.82 -10.90
N ASN A 169 -22.39 2.89 -9.98
CA ASN A 169 -21.15 3.67 -10.08
C ASN A 169 -21.40 5.18 -10.33
N THR A 170 -20.37 5.90 -10.77
CA THR A 170 -20.41 7.36 -11.00
C THR A 170 -20.57 7.68 -12.49
N PRO A 171 -21.75 8.13 -12.97
CA PRO A 171 -22.00 8.43 -14.38
C PRO A 171 -21.37 9.75 -14.86
N THR A 172 -20.84 10.55 -13.93
CA THR A 172 -20.26 11.89 -14.13
C THR A 172 -18.74 11.89 -14.21
N SER A 173 -18.11 10.71 -14.20
CA SER A 173 -16.68 10.53 -14.40
C SER A 173 -16.44 9.42 -15.42
N GLY A 174 -15.39 9.56 -16.22
CA GLY A 174 -15.00 8.61 -17.24
C GLY A 174 -13.51 8.64 -17.53
N ARG A 175 -13.04 7.68 -18.31
CA ARG A 175 -11.64 7.58 -18.74
C ARG A 175 -11.56 7.66 -20.26
N ILE A 176 -10.49 8.25 -20.76
CA ILE A 176 -10.07 8.17 -22.16
C ILE A 176 -8.72 7.45 -22.19
N PRO A 177 -8.70 6.14 -22.48
CA PRO A 177 -7.46 5.38 -22.60
C PRO A 177 -6.58 5.97 -23.70
N SER A 178 -5.29 6.18 -23.44
CA SER A 178 -4.35 6.83 -24.36
C SER A 178 -4.84 8.18 -24.91
N GLY A 179 -5.69 8.87 -24.15
CA GLY A 179 -6.41 10.06 -24.57
C GLY A 179 -5.61 11.36 -24.58
N ALA A 180 -4.41 11.38 -24.02
CA ALA A 180 -3.52 12.54 -24.09
C ALA A 180 -2.20 12.20 -24.77
N ALA A 181 -1.78 13.05 -25.71
CA ALA A 181 -0.46 12.98 -26.33
C ALA A 181 0.50 13.95 -25.65
N ILE A 182 1.71 13.50 -25.37
CA ILE A 182 2.74 14.34 -24.73
C ILE A 182 3.35 15.28 -25.77
N GLU A 183 3.31 16.58 -25.45
CA GLU A 183 3.89 17.65 -26.27
C GLU A 183 5.20 18.16 -25.69
N ARG A 184 5.41 18.03 -24.38
CA ARG A 184 6.64 18.50 -23.73
C ARG A 184 7.15 17.45 -22.76
N GLU A 185 8.45 17.23 -22.80
CA GLU A 185 9.12 16.29 -21.90
C GLU A 185 9.41 16.97 -20.57
N ILE A 186 9.31 16.21 -19.49
CA ILE A 186 9.81 16.63 -18.17
C ILE A 186 11.26 16.15 -18.09
N GLY A 187 12.19 17.09 -18.16
CA GLY A 187 13.61 16.79 -18.01
C GLY A 187 13.89 16.16 -16.64
N THR A 188 14.67 15.09 -16.63
CA THR A 188 15.22 14.50 -15.40
C THR A 188 16.72 14.70 -15.38
N ASP A 189 17.27 14.97 -14.20
CA ASP A 189 18.71 15.10 -14.00
C ASP A 189 19.41 13.74 -13.82
N PHE A 190 18.65 12.65 -13.85
CA PHE A 190 19.09 11.26 -13.75
C PHE A 190 20.26 10.93 -14.70
N ALA A 191 20.27 11.48 -15.92
CA ALA A 191 21.33 11.24 -16.90
C ALA A 191 22.61 12.04 -16.64
N THR A 192 22.52 13.12 -15.86
CA THR A 192 23.59 14.13 -15.73
C THR A 192 24.28 14.15 -14.37
N ARG A 193 23.61 13.69 -13.31
CA ARG A 193 24.20 13.66 -11.96
C ARG A 193 25.28 12.58 -11.87
N PRO A 194 26.43 12.82 -11.20
CA PRO A 194 27.45 11.79 -11.01
C PRO A 194 26.96 10.64 -10.11
N THR A 195 26.02 10.94 -9.20
CA THR A 195 25.41 9.97 -8.30
C THR A 195 23.92 9.79 -8.60
N ILE A 196 23.44 8.58 -8.34
CA ILE A 196 22.02 8.22 -8.33
C ILE A 196 21.61 8.07 -6.88
N ARG A 197 20.63 8.86 -6.46
CA ARG A 197 20.07 8.77 -5.11
C ARG A 197 18.85 7.87 -5.12
N LEU A 198 18.91 6.83 -4.31
CA LEU A 198 17.82 5.91 -4.03
C LEU A 198 17.20 6.30 -2.70
N SER A 199 15.88 6.36 -2.66
CA SER A 199 15.10 6.65 -1.46
C SER A 199 14.29 5.42 -1.07
N LEU A 200 14.48 4.90 0.14
CA LEU A 200 13.66 3.82 0.67
C LEU A 200 12.21 4.29 0.80
N ARG A 201 11.30 3.40 0.42
CA ARG A 201 9.85 3.63 0.59
C ARG A 201 9.46 3.67 2.07
N HIS A 202 10.15 2.89 2.90
CA HIS A 202 9.97 2.85 4.34
C HIS A 202 11.33 3.08 5.02
N PRO A 203 11.50 4.16 5.81
CA PRO A 203 12.75 4.44 6.51
C PRO A 203 13.13 3.29 7.44
N HIS A 204 14.31 2.68 7.23
CA HIS A 204 14.79 1.59 8.06
C HIS A 204 16.33 1.48 8.02
N PHE A 205 16.99 1.69 9.16
CA PHE A 205 18.45 1.72 9.25
C PHE A 205 19.12 0.42 8.80
N GLN A 206 18.65 -0.74 9.28
CA GLN A 206 19.26 -2.03 8.91
C GLN A 206 19.09 -2.33 7.43
N THR A 207 17.88 -2.18 6.86
CA THR A 207 17.62 -2.30 5.43
C THR A 207 18.49 -1.36 4.60
N ALA A 208 18.64 -0.09 4.99
CA ALA A 208 19.51 0.86 4.29
C ALA A 208 20.97 0.39 4.27
N THR A 209 21.51 -0.05 5.42
CA THR A 209 22.86 -0.62 5.51
C THR A 209 23.01 -1.90 4.66
N ASN A 210 22.03 -2.81 4.73
CA ASN A 210 22.03 -4.04 3.94
C ASN A 210 22.01 -3.77 2.42
N ILE A 211 21.31 -2.72 1.99
CA ILE A 211 21.30 -2.25 0.61
C ILE A 211 22.70 -1.78 0.20
N VAL A 212 23.32 -0.90 1.00
CA VAL A 212 24.67 -0.40 0.74
C VAL A 212 25.67 -1.55 0.65
N ASP A 213 25.64 -2.49 1.60
CA ASP A 213 26.53 -3.65 1.61
C ASP A 213 26.32 -4.54 0.37
N SER A 214 25.08 -4.77 -0.03
CA SER A 214 24.75 -5.60 -1.19
C SER A 214 25.20 -4.96 -2.51
N ILE A 215 25.04 -3.64 -2.63
CA ILE A 215 25.55 -2.88 -3.79
C ILE A 215 27.09 -2.93 -3.79
N ASN A 216 27.71 -2.64 -2.64
CA ASN A 216 29.16 -2.58 -2.53
C ASN A 216 29.84 -3.93 -2.78
N LYS A 217 29.24 -5.04 -2.34
CA LYS A 217 29.69 -6.40 -2.63
C LYS A 217 29.69 -6.72 -4.12
N ARG A 218 28.72 -6.20 -4.89
CA ARG A 218 28.58 -6.53 -6.32
C ARG A 218 29.34 -5.60 -7.25
N PHE A 219 29.45 -4.32 -6.90
CA PHE A 219 29.95 -3.28 -7.80
C PHE A 219 31.19 -2.54 -7.29
N GLY A 220 31.72 -2.92 -6.13
CA GLY A 220 32.81 -2.20 -5.45
C GLY A 220 32.26 -1.09 -4.55
N GLN A 221 33.13 -0.37 -3.84
CA GLN A 221 32.73 0.69 -2.90
C GLN A 221 32.19 1.93 -3.63
N ILE A 222 30.93 1.86 -4.06
CA ILE A 222 30.24 2.90 -4.83
C ILE A 222 28.95 3.39 -4.17
N ALA A 223 28.51 2.74 -3.09
CA ALA A 223 27.29 3.09 -2.37
C ALA A 223 27.60 3.54 -0.94
N THR A 224 26.89 4.57 -0.50
CA THR A 224 26.94 5.12 0.86
C THR A 224 25.56 5.54 1.30
N THR A 225 25.33 5.57 2.61
CA THR A 225 24.09 6.08 3.21
C THR A 225 24.43 7.00 4.39
N SER A 226 23.64 8.04 4.60
CA SER A 226 23.77 8.96 5.75
C SER A 226 22.62 8.87 6.74
N ASP A 227 21.52 8.20 6.37
CA ASP A 227 20.28 8.15 7.15
C ASP A 227 19.47 6.88 6.84
N ALA A 228 18.32 6.69 7.48
CA ALA A 228 17.49 5.50 7.32
C ALA A 228 16.77 5.39 5.96
N THR A 229 16.88 6.40 5.09
CA THR A 229 16.04 6.56 3.91
C THR A 229 16.85 6.72 2.63
N SER A 230 17.99 7.39 2.66
CA SER A 230 18.76 7.77 1.47
C SER A 230 19.97 6.86 1.25
N ILE A 231 20.17 6.43 0.00
CA ILE A 231 21.36 5.73 -0.46
C ILE A 231 21.88 6.45 -1.70
N ASP A 232 23.11 6.94 -1.62
CA ASP A 232 23.81 7.54 -2.74
C ASP A 232 24.70 6.50 -3.42
N VAL A 233 24.52 6.33 -4.72
CA VAL A 233 25.26 5.36 -5.54
C VAL A 233 25.98 6.08 -6.67
N VAL A 234 27.30 5.94 -6.77
CA VAL A 234 28.09 6.45 -7.90
C VAL A 234 27.73 5.66 -9.15
N ALA A 235 27.34 6.36 -10.21
CA ALA A 235 26.88 5.74 -11.45
C ALA A 235 27.79 6.11 -12.63
N PRO A 236 27.88 5.27 -13.68
CA PRO A 236 28.65 5.60 -14.87
C PRO A 236 28.20 6.90 -15.54
N ASP A 237 29.14 7.68 -16.07
CA ASP A 237 28.85 8.93 -16.79
C ASP A 237 28.19 8.68 -18.15
N ASN A 238 28.48 7.54 -18.78
CA ASN A 238 27.88 7.18 -20.06
C ASN A 238 26.38 6.81 -19.88
N PRO A 239 25.43 7.49 -20.54
CA PRO A 239 24.00 7.25 -20.35
C PRO A 239 23.55 5.82 -20.67
N THR A 240 24.12 5.20 -21.69
CA THR A 240 23.79 3.81 -22.07
C THR A 240 24.27 2.83 -20.99
N GLN A 241 25.48 3.01 -20.50
CA GLN A 241 26.02 2.19 -19.41
C GLN A 241 25.25 2.41 -18.11
N ARG A 242 24.80 3.65 -17.85
CA ARG A 242 23.99 4.00 -16.69
C ARG A 242 22.64 3.28 -16.68
N VAL A 243 21.94 3.21 -17.81
CA VAL A 243 20.69 2.45 -17.91
C VAL A 243 20.93 0.96 -17.63
N ALA A 244 21.98 0.38 -18.22
CA ALA A 244 22.34 -1.01 -17.97
C ALA A 244 22.76 -1.27 -16.51
N PHE A 245 23.45 -0.31 -15.89
CA PHE A 245 23.82 -0.34 -14.48
C PHE A 245 22.57 -0.32 -13.59
N MET A 246 21.61 0.56 -13.87
CA MET A 246 20.35 0.62 -13.12
C MET A 246 19.54 -0.67 -13.23
N ALA A 247 19.45 -1.27 -14.42
CA ALA A 247 18.76 -2.56 -14.57
C ALA A 247 19.40 -3.65 -13.70
N LYS A 248 20.74 -3.67 -13.58
CA LYS A 248 21.45 -4.61 -12.70
C LYS A 248 21.24 -4.28 -11.22
N LEU A 249 21.24 -3.00 -10.86
CA LEU A 249 21.04 -2.52 -9.50
C LEU A 249 19.62 -2.86 -9.02
N GLU A 250 18.59 -2.55 -9.81
CA GLU A 250 17.19 -2.86 -9.50
C GLU A 250 16.93 -4.35 -9.29
N SER A 251 17.71 -5.22 -9.94
CA SER A 251 17.61 -6.68 -9.81
C SER A 251 18.30 -7.26 -8.57
N LEU A 252 18.97 -6.43 -7.75
CA LEU A 252 19.64 -6.89 -6.55
C LEU A 252 18.65 -7.50 -5.55
N SER A 253 19.00 -8.67 -5.03
CA SER A 253 18.31 -9.28 -3.90
C SER A 253 18.88 -8.69 -2.62
N ILE A 254 18.01 -8.11 -1.80
CA ILE A 254 18.36 -7.41 -0.56
C ILE A 254 17.72 -8.16 0.60
N ASP A 255 18.53 -8.41 1.62
CA ASP A 255 18.03 -8.85 2.91
C ASP A 255 17.43 -7.66 3.66
N VAL A 256 16.14 -7.71 3.95
CA VAL A 256 15.41 -6.61 4.60
C VAL A 256 15.59 -6.76 6.11
N GLY A 257 15.82 -5.65 6.81
CA GLY A 257 15.84 -5.67 8.27
C GLY A 257 14.51 -6.14 8.85
N ASP A 258 14.57 -6.69 10.06
CA ASP A 258 13.36 -7.13 10.75
C ASP A 258 12.55 -5.91 11.21
N ASP A 259 11.37 -5.73 10.62
CA ASP A 259 10.39 -4.74 11.10
C ASP A 259 9.71 -5.24 12.37
N SER A 260 9.39 -4.31 13.29
CA SER A 260 8.47 -4.61 14.38
C SER A 260 7.13 -5.07 13.80
N PRO A 261 6.63 -6.27 14.15
CA PRO A 261 5.41 -6.80 13.57
C PRO A 261 4.21 -5.91 13.98
N LYS A 262 3.28 -5.72 13.05
CA LYS A 262 2.19 -4.73 13.21
C LYS A 262 0.81 -5.38 13.24
N VAL A 263 -0.09 -4.75 13.99
CA VAL A 263 -1.52 -5.08 14.02
C VAL A 263 -2.26 -3.88 13.45
N VAL A 264 -3.02 -4.07 12.37
CA VAL A 264 -3.82 -3.00 11.76
C VAL A 264 -5.29 -3.24 12.08
N PHE A 265 -5.91 -2.27 12.74
CA PHE A 265 -7.33 -2.29 13.08
C PHE A 265 -8.08 -1.20 12.30
N ASN A 266 -9.10 -1.58 11.53
CA ASN A 266 -9.99 -0.63 10.87
C ASN A 266 -11.18 -0.31 11.78
N SER A 267 -11.18 0.89 12.34
CA SER A 267 -12.21 1.36 13.28
C SER A 267 -13.61 1.44 12.67
N ARG A 268 -13.72 1.63 11.36
CA ARG A 268 -14.99 1.74 10.65
C ARG A 268 -15.60 0.38 10.32
N THR A 269 -14.78 -0.59 9.92
CA THR A 269 -15.25 -1.92 9.47
C THR A 269 -15.10 -3.00 10.53
N GLY A 270 -14.39 -2.74 11.63
CA GLY A 270 -14.05 -3.75 12.64
C GLY A 270 -13.06 -4.81 12.15
N THR A 271 -12.37 -4.55 11.03
CA THR A 271 -11.44 -5.51 10.43
C THR A 271 -10.09 -5.45 11.13
N VAL A 272 -9.54 -6.61 11.52
CA VAL A 272 -8.23 -6.73 12.16
C VAL A 272 -7.28 -7.53 11.26
N VAL A 273 -6.11 -6.97 10.96
CA VAL A 273 -5.03 -7.64 10.23
C VAL A 273 -3.83 -7.77 11.17
N ILE A 274 -3.33 -8.98 11.35
CA ILE A 274 -2.29 -9.30 12.32
C ILE A 274 -1.09 -9.85 11.55
N ALA A 275 0.08 -9.24 11.72
CA ALA A 275 1.32 -9.80 11.17
C ALA A 275 1.68 -11.12 11.87
N GLU A 276 2.36 -12.02 11.16
CA GLU A 276 2.80 -13.29 11.74
C GLU A 276 3.82 -13.06 12.87
N GLY A 277 3.77 -13.89 13.91
CA GLY A 277 4.76 -13.86 15.00
C GLY A 277 4.44 -12.93 16.16
N LEU A 278 3.36 -12.14 16.11
CA LEU A 278 2.93 -11.30 17.24
C LEU A 278 2.52 -12.12 18.47
N ARG A 279 3.18 -11.81 19.60
CA ARG A 279 2.90 -12.39 20.91
C ARG A 279 2.53 -11.31 21.91
N VAL A 280 1.85 -11.75 22.96
CA VAL A 280 1.47 -10.89 24.09
C VAL A 280 2.19 -11.36 25.35
N ARG A 281 2.84 -10.41 26.02
CA ARG A 281 3.47 -10.57 27.33
C ARG A 281 2.41 -10.71 28.43
N ALA A 282 2.83 -11.11 29.63
CA ALA A 282 1.92 -11.16 30.77
C ALA A 282 1.30 -9.78 31.04
N ALA A 283 -0.02 -9.73 31.03
CA ALA A 283 -0.82 -8.52 31.21
C ALA A 283 -2.25 -8.89 31.61
N ALA A 284 -2.91 -8.05 32.39
CA ALA A 284 -4.32 -8.22 32.71
C ALA A 284 -5.10 -7.00 32.22
N VAL A 285 -6.13 -7.23 31.40
CA VAL A 285 -7.00 -6.19 30.84
C VAL A 285 -8.44 -6.50 31.19
N THR A 286 -9.15 -5.49 31.68
CA THR A 286 -10.58 -5.60 31.97
C THR A 286 -11.31 -4.54 31.14
N HIS A 287 -12.29 -4.97 30.34
CA HIS A 287 -13.09 -4.09 29.50
C HIS A 287 -14.54 -4.60 29.44
N GLY A 288 -15.51 -3.76 29.81
CA GLY A 288 -16.90 -4.18 29.96
C GLY A 288 -17.05 -5.34 30.95
N SER A 289 -17.70 -6.43 30.52
CA SER A 289 -17.83 -7.68 31.28
C SER A 289 -16.70 -8.69 31.05
N LEU A 290 -15.70 -8.33 30.24
CA LEU A 290 -14.59 -9.21 29.85
C LEU A 290 -13.36 -8.93 30.71
N LYS A 291 -12.80 -9.97 31.32
CA LYS A 291 -11.55 -9.91 32.08
C LYS A 291 -10.55 -10.89 31.48
N VAL A 292 -9.53 -10.33 30.86
CA VAL A 292 -8.43 -11.03 30.19
C VAL A 292 -7.22 -11.03 31.12
N VAL A 293 -6.70 -12.19 31.52
CA VAL A 293 -5.48 -12.29 32.32
C VAL A 293 -4.47 -13.16 31.59
N ILE A 294 -3.31 -12.60 31.27
CA ILE A 294 -2.19 -13.29 30.64
C ILE A 294 -1.13 -13.39 31.73
N SER A 295 -0.78 -14.61 32.11
CA SER A 295 0.08 -14.87 33.26
C SER A 295 1.31 -15.68 32.87
N GLU A 296 2.44 -15.34 33.48
CA GLU A 296 3.63 -16.18 33.50
C GLU A 296 3.59 -17.13 34.70
N SER A 297 3.98 -18.38 34.48
CA SER A 297 4.32 -19.29 35.56
C SER A 297 5.63 -19.98 35.23
N SER A 298 6.67 -19.70 36.01
CA SER A 298 7.83 -20.58 36.11
C SER A 298 7.71 -21.35 37.42
N LYS A 299 7.92 -22.67 37.40
CA LYS A 299 7.95 -23.48 38.61
C LYS A 299 9.23 -24.28 38.64
N VAL A 300 10.03 -24.03 39.67
CA VAL A 300 11.34 -24.64 39.89
C VAL A 300 11.13 -25.91 40.72
N SER A 301 11.43 -27.10 40.15
CA SER A 301 11.46 -28.34 40.95
C SER A 301 12.84 -28.47 41.57
N GLN A 302 13.01 -27.93 42.77
CA GLN A 302 14.23 -28.10 43.55
C GLN A 302 14.07 -29.31 44.48
N PRO A 303 14.90 -30.35 44.36
CA PRO A 303 14.78 -31.53 45.22
C PRO A 303 15.26 -31.22 46.66
N ALA A 304 14.86 -32.06 47.61
CA ALA A 304 15.03 -31.79 49.06
C ALA A 304 16.50 -31.54 49.46
N PRO A 305 16.75 -30.77 50.53
CA PRO A 305 18.12 -30.50 51.00
C PRO A 305 18.88 -31.81 51.24
N PHE A 306 20.13 -31.88 50.77
CA PHE A 306 21.02 -33.06 50.79
C PHE A 306 20.73 -34.19 49.78
N SER A 307 19.77 -34.00 48.85
CA SER A 307 19.65 -34.90 47.69
C SER A 307 20.62 -34.48 46.56
N GLN A 308 21.20 -35.45 45.85
CA GLN A 308 22.06 -35.18 44.67
C GLN A 308 21.25 -34.91 43.38
N GLY A 309 20.00 -34.47 43.50
CA GLY A 309 19.17 -34.16 42.33
C GLY A 309 19.47 -32.77 41.78
N GLN A 310 19.51 -32.63 40.45
CA GLN A 310 19.55 -31.33 39.80
C GLN A 310 18.14 -30.77 39.62
N THR A 311 17.97 -29.48 39.90
CA THR A 311 16.72 -28.76 39.68
C THR A 311 16.28 -28.87 38.22
N THR A 312 15.05 -29.30 37.96
CA THR A 312 14.49 -29.40 36.60
C THR A 312 13.11 -28.76 36.50
N THR A 313 12.80 -28.14 35.36
CA THR A 313 11.52 -27.49 35.09
C THR A 313 10.57 -28.46 34.37
N THR A 314 9.43 -28.79 34.98
CA THR A 314 8.41 -29.68 34.38
C THR A 314 7.01 -29.05 34.42
N PRO A 315 6.19 -29.17 33.34
CA PRO A 315 4.85 -28.59 33.30
C PRO A 315 3.81 -29.47 34.00
N GLN A 316 2.98 -28.87 34.88
CA GLN A 316 1.75 -29.48 35.38
C GLN A 316 0.71 -28.39 35.69
N SER A 317 -0.55 -28.60 35.27
CA SER A 317 -1.66 -27.66 35.46
C SER A 317 -2.55 -28.08 36.64
N ASN A 318 -2.98 -27.11 37.44
CA ASN A 318 -4.10 -27.29 38.40
C ASN A 318 -5.09 -26.14 38.19
N VAL A 319 -6.37 -26.46 38.05
CA VAL A 319 -7.46 -25.50 37.79
C VAL A 319 -8.31 -25.38 39.05
N SER A 320 -8.41 -24.17 39.61
CA SER A 320 -9.38 -23.80 40.63
C SER A 320 -10.33 -22.79 40.03
N VAL A 321 -11.63 -23.01 40.20
CA VAL A 321 -12.70 -22.14 39.71
C VAL A 321 -13.27 -21.38 40.91
N ASP A 322 -13.30 -20.06 40.81
CA ASP A 322 -14.07 -19.21 41.72
C ASP A 322 -15.01 -18.33 40.88
N GLN A 323 -16.24 -18.21 41.35
CA GLN A 323 -17.39 -17.74 40.57
C GLN A 323 -17.80 -16.34 41.02
N GLY A 324 -17.70 -15.36 40.12
CA GLY A 324 -18.17 -13.99 40.35
C GLY A 324 -18.21 -13.14 39.07
N SER A 325 -19.34 -13.21 38.36
CA SER A 325 -19.90 -12.29 37.33
C SER A 325 -18.96 -11.57 36.34
N GLY A 326 -17.99 -12.27 35.78
CA GLY A 326 -17.27 -11.87 34.57
C GLY A 326 -16.57 -13.10 34.01
N GLN A 327 -16.62 -13.31 32.68
CA GLN A 327 -15.91 -14.44 32.09
C GLN A 327 -14.40 -14.15 32.20
N MET A 328 -13.74 -14.85 33.11
CA MET A 328 -12.30 -14.71 33.39
C MET A 328 -11.53 -15.75 32.58
N PHE A 329 -10.58 -15.28 31.78
CA PHE A 329 -9.73 -16.16 30.98
C PHE A 329 -8.26 -15.99 31.34
N LYS A 330 -7.57 -17.12 31.51
CA LYS A 330 -6.15 -17.18 31.83
C LYS A 330 -5.38 -17.74 30.64
N TRP A 331 -4.51 -16.94 30.03
CA TRP A 331 -3.60 -17.39 28.97
C TRP A 331 -2.16 -17.52 29.46
N PRO A 332 -1.40 -18.50 28.92
CA PRO A 332 0.04 -18.53 29.11
C PRO A 332 0.69 -17.36 28.35
N ALA A 333 1.74 -16.77 28.92
CA ALA A 333 2.55 -15.77 28.23
C ALA A 333 3.17 -16.35 26.94
N GLY A 334 3.31 -15.49 25.92
CA GLY A 334 3.74 -15.92 24.58
C GLY A 334 2.61 -16.51 23.72
N ALA A 335 1.36 -16.42 24.18
CA ALA A 335 0.19 -16.71 23.36
C ALA A 335 0.18 -15.82 22.12
N LYS A 336 -0.18 -16.41 20.97
CA LYS A 336 -0.35 -15.66 19.72
C LYS A 336 -1.50 -14.67 19.91
N LEU A 337 -1.28 -13.41 19.54
CA LEU A 337 -2.31 -12.38 19.64
C LEU A 337 -3.59 -12.76 18.87
N GLN A 338 -3.43 -13.42 17.73
CA GLN A 338 -4.53 -13.98 16.95
C GLN A 338 -5.46 -14.86 17.80
N THR A 339 -4.91 -15.74 18.64
CA THR A 339 -5.72 -16.63 19.50
C THR A 339 -6.53 -15.86 20.54
N ILE A 340 -5.99 -14.76 21.06
CA ILE A 340 -6.71 -13.90 22.01
C ILE A 340 -7.89 -13.23 21.30
N ILE A 341 -7.67 -12.65 20.11
CA ILE A 341 -8.72 -11.96 19.34
C ILE A 341 -9.80 -12.96 18.87
N ASP A 342 -9.41 -14.12 18.35
CA ASP A 342 -10.36 -15.15 17.92
C ASP A 342 -11.24 -15.62 19.09
N THR A 343 -10.64 -15.78 20.27
CA THR A 343 -11.37 -16.16 21.48
C THR A 343 -12.32 -15.04 21.90
N VAL A 344 -11.85 -13.79 21.97
CA VAL A 344 -12.67 -12.63 22.35
C VAL A 344 -13.84 -12.44 21.37
N ASN A 345 -13.59 -12.57 20.07
CA ASN A 345 -14.63 -12.50 19.03
C ASN A 345 -15.64 -13.65 19.13
N SER A 346 -15.18 -14.88 19.40
CA SER A 346 -16.07 -16.05 19.59
C SER A 346 -17.04 -15.92 20.78
N LEU A 347 -16.71 -15.05 21.73
CA LEU A 347 -17.51 -14.77 22.93
C LEU A 347 -18.51 -13.62 22.71
N GLY A 348 -18.59 -13.08 21.49
CA GLY A 348 -19.54 -12.03 21.13
C GLY A 348 -19.10 -10.62 21.49
N ALA A 349 -17.80 -10.39 21.68
CA ALA A 349 -17.26 -9.04 21.84
C ALA A 349 -17.52 -8.20 20.58
N SER A 350 -17.93 -6.95 20.76
CA SER A 350 -18.06 -6.03 19.64
C SER A 350 -16.67 -5.62 19.11
N PRO A 351 -16.57 -5.14 17.85
CA PRO A 351 -15.32 -4.58 17.34
C PRO A 351 -14.75 -3.47 18.23
N ASP A 352 -15.62 -2.67 18.85
CA ASP A 352 -15.21 -1.60 19.77
C ASP A 352 -14.56 -2.17 21.05
N ASP A 353 -15.09 -3.30 21.57
CA ASP A 353 -14.50 -3.99 22.72
C ASP A 353 -13.11 -4.56 22.38
N ILE A 354 -12.95 -5.13 21.19
CA ILE A 354 -11.66 -5.65 20.70
C ILE A 354 -10.66 -4.50 20.56
N MET A 355 -11.07 -3.37 19.98
CA MET A 355 -10.23 -2.19 19.85
C MET A 355 -9.74 -1.69 21.21
N ALA A 356 -10.65 -1.57 22.19
CA ALA A 356 -10.30 -1.10 23.53
C ALA A 356 -9.35 -2.05 24.26
N ILE A 357 -9.52 -3.37 24.10
CA ILE A 357 -8.60 -4.37 24.65
C ILE A 357 -7.22 -4.26 23.98
N LEU A 358 -7.16 -4.13 22.65
CA LEU A 358 -5.90 -4.00 21.93
C LEU A 358 -5.15 -2.71 22.30
N GLN A 359 -5.86 -1.58 22.41
CA GLN A 359 -5.28 -0.32 22.86
C GLN A 359 -4.77 -0.40 24.30
N ALA A 360 -5.52 -1.05 25.21
CA ALA A 360 -5.07 -1.24 26.59
C ALA A 360 -3.82 -2.14 26.67
N LEU A 361 -3.75 -3.20 25.85
CA LEU A 361 -2.57 -4.06 25.76
C LEU A 361 -1.36 -3.31 25.16
N ASP A 362 -1.57 -2.49 24.13
CA ASP A 362 -0.52 -1.67 23.51
C ASP A 362 0.02 -0.62 24.50
N GLN A 363 -0.86 0.12 25.19
CA GLN A 363 -0.49 1.12 26.19
C GLN A 363 0.23 0.50 27.40
N ALA A 364 -0.10 -0.74 27.75
CA ALA A 364 0.63 -1.51 28.78
C ALA A 364 1.97 -2.06 28.28
N GLY A 365 2.31 -1.89 27.00
CA GLY A 365 3.48 -2.50 26.36
C GLY A 365 3.39 -4.03 26.30
N ALA A 366 2.21 -4.61 26.43
CA ALA A 366 2.03 -6.06 26.46
C ALA A 366 2.16 -6.68 25.06
N ILE A 367 1.90 -5.91 23.99
CA ILE A 367 2.03 -6.38 22.61
C ILE A 367 3.49 -6.28 22.17
N GLU A 368 4.06 -7.39 21.67
CA GLU A 368 5.40 -7.41 21.06
C GLU A 368 5.34 -6.93 19.61
N GLY A 369 4.83 -5.71 19.39
CA GLY A 369 4.58 -5.15 18.07
C GLY A 369 3.93 -3.77 18.15
N GLU A 370 3.56 -3.20 17.00
CA GLU A 370 2.91 -1.89 16.90
C GLU A 370 1.43 -2.03 16.55
N LEU A 371 0.54 -1.34 17.27
CA LEU A 371 -0.88 -1.21 16.93
C LEU A 371 -1.11 0.02 16.04
N ILE A 372 -1.65 -0.18 14.84
CA ILE A 372 -2.06 0.87 13.90
C ILE A 372 -3.58 0.88 13.79
N VAL A 373 -4.19 2.05 13.95
CA VAL A 373 -5.64 2.25 13.80
C VAL A 373 -5.92 3.09 12.55
N ILE A 374 -6.81 2.61 11.68
CA ILE A 374 -7.21 3.24 10.40
C ILE A 374 -8.72 3.51 10.29
#